data_AF-A0A2I0MYW8-F1
#
_entry.id   AF-A0A2I0MYW8-F1
#
_cell.length_a   1.000
_cell.length_b   1.000
_cell.length_c   1.000
_cell.angle_alpha   90.00
_cell.angle_beta   90.00
_cell.angle_gamma   90.00
#
_symmetry.space_group_name_H-M   'P 1'
#
loop_
_entity.id
_entity.type
_entity.pdbx_description
1 polymer ?
#
loop_
_entity_poly.entity_id
_entity_poly.type
_entity_poly.pdbx_seq_one_letter_code
_entity_poly.pdbx_strand_id
1 'polypeptide(L)'
;MSVTVDGKKFLELIAGNEMKVAKLYRDIGDEVGLGQGFFERMAADEDKHEIIYRGLLGRHENDLIRETEASTAHYVELLLENDLLQHVDELVESARHLNFKSQIFDLCERIERDSVMYVREFMDLYPDVAPQEMKIILQEEKKHLQMILEKKADRSFFGIGM
;
A
#
# COMPACT_ATOMS: atom_id res chain seq x y z
N MET A 1 -30.72 -1.22 -1.02
CA MET A 1 -30.89 0.26 -0.98
C MET A 1 -29.59 0.85 -1.47
N SER A 2 -29.65 1.84 -2.37
CA SER A 2 -28.45 2.58 -2.76
C SER A 2 -28.14 3.65 -1.72
N VAL A 3 -26.86 3.92 -1.53
CA VAL A 3 -26.34 4.98 -0.66
C VAL A 3 -25.24 5.73 -1.41
N THR A 4 -25.07 7.00 -1.08
CA THR A 4 -24.00 7.82 -1.64
C THR A 4 -22.70 7.61 -0.86
N VAL A 5 -21.61 7.34 -1.56
CA VAL A 5 -20.26 7.22 -1.00
C VAL A 5 -19.38 8.31 -1.57
N ASP A 6 -18.54 8.87 -0.70
CA ASP A 6 -17.49 9.83 -1.05
C ASP A 6 -16.13 9.14 -1.07
N GLY A 7 -15.60 8.94 -2.27
CA GLY A 7 -14.33 8.25 -2.53
C GLY A 7 -13.11 9.06 -2.13
N LYS A 8 -13.29 10.33 -1.74
CA LYS A 8 -12.20 11.19 -1.29
C LYS A 8 -11.45 10.59 -0.11
N LYS A 9 -12.18 10.10 0.90
CA LYS A 9 -11.56 9.44 2.07
C LYS A 9 -10.74 8.22 1.68
N PHE A 10 -11.21 7.47 0.68
CA PHE A 10 -10.52 6.29 0.21
C PHE A 10 -9.20 6.68 -0.49
N LEU A 11 -9.26 7.63 -1.42
CA LEU A 11 -8.07 8.08 -2.14
C LEU A 11 -7.08 8.85 -1.23
N GLU A 12 -7.57 9.56 -0.22
CA GLU A 12 -6.76 10.19 0.84
C GLU A 12 -6.05 9.15 1.71
N LEU A 13 -6.73 8.06 2.06
CA LEU A 13 -6.13 6.95 2.79
C LEU A 13 -4.99 6.34 1.96
N ILE A 14 -5.25 6.00 0.69
CA ILE A 14 -4.23 5.39 -0.19
C ILE A 14 -3.02 6.33 -0.31
N ALA A 15 -3.23 7.62 -0.61
CA ALA A 15 -2.14 8.59 -0.68
C ALA A 15 -1.36 8.71 0.65
N GLY A 16 -2.05 8.70 1.78
CA GLY A 16 -1.43 8.74 3.11
C GLY A 16 -0.63 7.46 3.41
N ASN A 17 -1.10 6.32 2.90
CA ASN A 17 -0.45 5.04 3.04
C ASN A 17 0.87 5.02 2.26
N GLU A 18 0.91 5.49 1.01
CA GLU A 18 2.17 5.54 0.24
C GLU A 18 3.27 6.34 0.95
N MET A 19 2.92 7.48 1.55
CA MET A 19 3.86 8.27 2.35
C MET A 19 4.40 7.48 3.55
N LYS A 20 3.52 6.74 4.26
CA LYS A 20 3.92 5.93 5.42
C LYS A 20 4.80 4.75 4.99
N VAL A 21 4.46 4.08 3.89
CA VAL A 21 5.24 2.96 3.34
C VAL A 21 6.60 3.43 2.85
N ALA A 22 6.67 4.58 2.17
CA ALA A 22 7.93 5.19 1.75
C ALA A 22 8.84 5.45 2.96
N LYS A 23 8.29 6.00 4.05
CA LYS A 23 9.04 6.22 5.29
C LYS A 23 9.52 4.90 5.89
N LEU A 24 8.62 3.93 6.01
CA LEU A 24 8.91 2.60 6.53
C LEU A 24 10.07 1.92 5.78
N TYR A 25 10.05 1.94 4.45
CA TYR A 25 11.10 1.35 3.64
C TYR A 25 12.46 2.01 3.86
N ARG A 26 12.50 3.34 4.01
CA ARG A 26 13.75 4.02 4.39
C ARG A 26 14.24 3.59 5.78
N ASP A 27 13.34 3.57 6.76
CA ASP A 27 13.67 3.16 8.13
C ASP A 27 14.23 1.72 8.18
N ILE A 28 13.61 0.79 7.43
CA ILE A 28 14.10 -0.59 7.28
C ILE A 28 15.46 -0.62 6.59
N GLY A 29 15.63 0.15 5.51
CA GLY A 29 16.88 0.22 4.74
C GLY A 29 18.05 0.65 5.60
N ASP A 30 17.83 1.64 6.48
CA ASP A 30 18.84 2.19 7.39
C ASP A 30 19.19 1.23 8.53
N GLU A 31 18.22 0.49 9.08
CA GLU A 31 18.43 -0.37 10.26
C GLU A 31 18.98 -1.76 9.93
N VAL A 32 18.58 -2.36 8.80
CA VAL A 32 18.90 -3.77 8.52
C VAL A 32 20.27 -3.91 7.84
N GLY A 33 20.82 -2.85 7.23
CA GLY A 33 22.09 -2.86 6.48
C GLY A 33 22.12 -3.82 5.28
N LEU A 34 21.02 -4.53 5.01
CA LEU A 34 20.83 -5.48 3.92
C LEU A 34 19.69 -4.99 3.04
N GLY A 35 19.97 -4.83 1.75
CA GLY A 35 18.95 -4.37 0.81
C GLY A 35 18.63 -2.89 0.92
N GLN A 36 19.52 -2.06 1.48
CA GLN A 36 19.36 -0.59 1.50
C GLN A 36 18.97 -0.06 0.11
N GLY A 37 19.75 -0.38 -0.94
CA GLY A 37 19.40 0.03 -2.31
C GLY A 37 18.15 -0.64 -2.89
N PHE A 38 17.64 -1.72 -2.28
CA PHE A 38 16.34 -2.30 -2.63
C PHE A 38 15.21 -1.47 -2.02
N PHE A 39 15.25 -1.23 -0.71
CA PHE A 39 14.22 -0.46 -0.01
C PHE A 39 14.23 1.03 -0.37
N GLU A 40 15.38 1.62 -0.66
CA GLU A 40 15.47 2.99 -1.21
C GLU A 40 14.73 3.12 -2.54
N ARG A 41 14.81 2.10 -3.41
CA ARG A 41 14.09 2.10 -4.68
C ARG A 41 12.59 1.93 -4.48
N MET A 42 12.18 1.02 -3.60
CA MET A 42 10.76 0.85 -3.25
C MET A 42 10.21 2.17 -2.69
N ALA A 43 10.87 2.77 -1.70
CA ALA A 43 10.47 4.06 -1.12
C ALA A 43 10.34 5.19 -2.15
N ALA A 44 11.26 5.25 -3.12
CA ALA A 44 11.22 6.24 -4.18
C ALA A 44 10.09 6.01 -5.20
N ASP A 45 9.60 4.78 -5.35
CA ASP A 45 8.42 4.49 -6.15
C ASP A 45 7.15 4.88 -5.36
N GLU A 46 7.08 4.57 -4.06
CA GLU A 46 5.97 5.00 -3.20
C GLU A 46 5.80 6.53 -3.16
N ASP A 47 6.91 7.29 -3.11
CA ASP A 47 6.85 8.75 -3.18
C ASP A 47 6.16 9.24 -4.47
N LYS A 48 6.38 8.54 -5.59
CA LYS A 48 5.74 8.90 -6.86
C LYS A 48 4.26 8.55 -6.82
N HIS A 49 3.90 7.40 -6.24
CA HIS A 49 2.51 6.99 -6.09
C HIS A 49 1.73 7.98 -5.22
N GLU A 50 2.31 8.44 -4.11
CA GLU A 50 1.72 9.49 -3.26
C GLU A 50 1.39 10.75 -4.07
N ILE A 51 2.36 11.24 -4.87
CA ILE A 51 2.19 12.41 -5.73
C ILE A 51 1.08 12.17 -6.76
N ILE A 52 1.01 10.97 -7.35
CA ILE A 52 -0.02 10.62 -8.33
C ILE A 52 -1.40 10.63 -7.65
N TYR A 53 -1.58 9.97 -6.52
CA TYR A 53 -2.85 9.91 -5.80
C TYR A 53 -3.32 11.29 -5.33
N ARG A 54 -2.42 12.13 -4.81
CA ARG A 54 -2.75 13.53 -4.48
C ARG A 54 -3.13 14.33 -5.71
N GLY A 55 -2.45 14.10 -6.83
CA GLY A 55 -2.81 14.69 -8.12
C GLY A 55 -4.20 14.26 -8.59
N LEU A 56 -4.57 12.99 -8.38
CA LEU A 56 -5.89 12.46 -8.68
C LEU A 56 -6.98 13.08 -7.81
N LEU A 57 -6.75 13.18 -6.48
CA LEU A 57 -7.62 13.87 -5.54
C LEU A 57 -7.96 15.29 -6.03
N GLY A 58 -6.94 16.06 -6.43
CA GLY A 58 -7.14 17.44 -6.89
C GLY A 58 -7.86 17.55 -8.24
N ARG A 59 -7.72 16.57 -9.14
CA ARG A 59 -8.35 16.60 -10.48
C ARG A 59 -9.77 16.04 -10.50
N HIS A 60 -10.08 15.11 -9.59
CA HIS A 60 -11.30 14.30 -9.64
C HIS A 60 -12.17 14.46 -8.38
N GLU A 61 -11.95 15.48 -7.54
CA GLU A 61 -12.71 15.67 -6.28
C GLU A 61 -14.23 15.57 -6.49
N ASN A 62 -14.75 16.10 -7.60
CA ASN A 62 -16.19 16.06 -7.90
C ASN A 62 -16.67 14.72 -8.52
N ASP A 63 -15.76 13.88 -9.02
CA ASP A 63 -16.06 12.60 -9.68
C ASP A 63 -16.10 11.42 -8.68
N LEU A 64 -15.71 11.68 -7.42
CA LEU A 64 -15.61 10.70 -6.34
C LEU A 64 -16.92 10.52 -5.55
N ILE A 65 -17.96 11.29 -5.87
CA ILE A 65 -19.30 11.10 -5.30
C ILE A 65 -20.08 10.13 -6.19
N ARG A 66 -20.42 8.95 -5.66
CA ARG A 66 -21.13 7.90 -6.42
C ARG A 66 -22.24 7.28 -5.57
N GLU A 67 -23.30 6.83 -6.23
CA GLU A 67 -24.26 5.92 -5.62
C GLU A 67 -23.79 4.48 -5.78
N THR A 68 -23.85 3.70 -4.70
CA THR A 68 -23.53 2.27 -4.67
C THR A 68 -24.47 1.52 -3.73
N GLU A 69 -24.37 0.20 -3.68
CA GLU A 69 -25.15 -0.60 -2.73
C GLU A 69 -24.69 -0.35 -1.29
N ALA A 70 -25.63 -0.33 -0.35
CA ALA A 70 -25.32 -0.16 1.08
C ALA A 70 -24.30 -1.19 1.61
N SER A 71 -24.33 -2.42 1.10
CA SER A 71 -23.35 -3.48 1.41
C SER A 71 -21.94 -3.10 0.95
N THR A 72 -21.80 -2.57 -0.26
CA THR A 72 -20.51 -2.11 -0.81
C THR A 72 -19.98 -0.91 -0.02
N ALA A 73 -20.85 0.07 0.28
CA ALA A 73 -20.47 1.22 1.09
C ALA A 73 -19.96 0.81 2.49
N HIS A 74 -20.68 -0.09 3.15
CA HIS A 74 -20.28 -0.59 4.46
C HIS A 74 -18.98 -1.41 4.40
N TYR A 75 -18.80 -2.21 3.36
CA TYR A 75 -17.55 -2.95 3.14
C TYR A 75 -16.35 -2.00 3.00
N VAL A 76 -16.48 -0.94 2.19
CA VAL A 76 -15.41 0.07 2.04
C VAL A 76 -15.14 0.78 3.36
N GLU A 77 -16.18 1.14 4.12
CA GLU A 77 -16.00 1.74 5.45
C GLU A 77 -15.17 0.84 6.37
N LEU A 78 -15.49 -0.46 6.44
CA LEU A 78 -14.71 -1.43 7.21
C LEU A 78 -13.26 -1.54 6.72
N LEU A 79 -13.02 -1.50 5.40
CA LEU A 79 -11.67 -1.50 4.83
C LEU A 79 -10.85 -0.28 5.27
N LEU A 80 -11.47 0.90 5.34
CA LEU A 80 -10.81 2.14 5.79
C LEU A 80 -10.54 2.11 7.30
N GLU A 81 -11.51 1.62 8.08
CA GLU A 81 -11.41 1.53 9.54
C GLU A 81 -10.35 0.54 10.00
N ASN A 82 -10.13 -0.53 9.25
CA ASN A 82 -9.19 -1.61 9.59
C ASN A 82 -7.86 -1.53 8.83
N ASP A 83 -7.49 -0.34 8.33
CA ASP A 83 -6.23 -0.10 7.64
C ASP A 83 -5.02 -0.47 8.51
N LEU A 84 -4.17 -1.34 7.96
CA LEU A 84 -2.97 -1.85 8.64
C LEU A 84 -2.02 -0.71 9.05
N LEU A 85 -1.94 0.33 8.22
CA LEU A 85 -0.99 1.42 8.37
C LEU A 85 -1.44 2.47 9.40
N GLN A 86 -2.59 2.29 10.07
CA GLN A 86 -2.95 3.06 11.25
C GLN A 86 -2.00 2.79 12.43
N HIS A 87 -1.44 1.58 12.52
CA HIS A 87 -0.57 1.14 13.62
C HIS A 87 0.83 0.71 13.15
N VAL A 88 1.29 1.25 12.01
CA VAL A 88 2.55 0.82 11.40
C VAL A 88 3.76 0.98 12.34
N ASP A 89 3.83 2.07 13.10
CA ASP A 89 4.94 2.31 14.03
C ASP A 89 5.02 1.23 15.13
N GLU A 90 3.88 0.84 15.69
CA GLU A 90 3.78 -0.23 16.69
C GLU A 90 4.16 -1.60 16.11
N LEU A 91 3.78 -1.86 14.86
CA LEU A 91 4.13 -3.09 14.14
C LEU A 91 5.64 -3.18 13.87
N VAL A 92 6.27 -2.06 13.51
CA VAL A 92 7.72 -1.97 13.29
C VAL A 92 8.48 -2.17 14.59
N GLU A 93 8.07 -1.48 15.65
CA GLU A 93 8.69 -1.64 16.97
C GLU A 93 8.59 -3.09 17.45
N SER A 94 7.43 -3.73 17.27
CA SER A 94 7.24 -5.15 17.59
C SER A 94 8.16 -6.06 16.78
N ALA A 95 8.32 -5.78 15.47
CA ALA A 95 9.20 -6.56 14.59
C ALA A 95 10.68 -6.44 14.96
N ARG A 96 11.13 -5.31 15.53
CA ARG A 96 12.52 -5.12 16.01
C ARG A 96 12.93 -6.12 17.09
N HIS A 97 11.97 -6.63 17.87
CA HIS A 97 12.26 -7.45 19.05
C HIS A 97 12.35 -8.97 18.78
N LEU A 98 12.02 -9.46 17.58
CA LEU A 98 12.03 -10.89 17.23
C LEU A 98 12.46 -11.09 15.77
N ASN A 99 13.43 -11.96 15.50
CA ASN A 99 13.89 -12.36 14.13
C ASN A 99 13.64 -11.32 13.02
N PHE A 100 14.21 -10.14 13.22
CA PHE A 100 13.86 -8.86 12.57
C PHE A 100 13.68 -8.96 11.05
N LYS A 101 14.54 -9.73 10.36
CA LYS A 101 14.52 -9.83 8.91
C LYS A 101 13.28 -10.54 8.36
N SER A 102 12.93 -11.72 8.87
CA SER A 102 11.77 -12.47 8.35
C SER A 102 10.48 -11.70 8.63
N GLN A 103 10.36 -11.15 9.84
CA GLN A 103 9.17 -10.42 10.27
C GLN A 103 8.99 -9.12 9.49
N ILE A 104 10.07 -8.41 9.18
CA ILE A 104 9.99 -7.24 8.30
C ILE A 104 9.42 -7.63 6.94
N PHE A 105 9.95 -8.66 6.29
CA PHE A 105 9.44 -9.04 4.98
C PHE A 105 8.02 -9.62 5.04
N ASP A 106 7.61 -10.23 6.16
CA ASP A 106 6.20 -10.55 6.44
C ASP A 106 5.33 -9.30 6.52
N LEU A 107 5.80 -8.24 7.18
CA LEU A 107 5.10 -6.96 7.25
C LEU A 107 5.02 -6.30 5.86
N CYS A 108 6.14 -6.22 5.12
CA CYS A 108 6.16 -5.66 3.78
C CYS A 108 5.20 -6.42 2.84
N GLU A 109 5.16 -7.76 2.90
CA GLU A 109 4.22 -8.53 2.08
C GLU A 109 2.77 -8.13 2.37
N ARG A 110 2.41 -7.97 3.65
CA ARG A 110 1.05 -7.60 4.04
C ARG A 110 0.69 -6.20 3.52
N ILE A 111 1.59 -5.25 3.69
CA ILE A 111 1.43 -3.88 3.19
C ILE A 111 1.19 -3.88 1.67
N GLU A 112 2.07 -4.54 0.91
CA GLU A 112 1.97 -4.60 -0.55
C GLU A 112 0.70 -5.33 -1.04
N ARG A 113 0.24 -6.35 -0.30
CA ARG A 113 -1.05 -6.99 -0.59
C ARG A 113 -2.21 -6.04 -0.39
N ASP A 114 -2.18 -5.25 0.68
CA ASP A 114 -3.21 -4.27 0.99
C ASP A 114 -3.20 -3.13 -0.03
N SER A 115 -2.03 -2.64 -0.46
CA SER A 115 -1.93 -1.67 -1.56
C SER A 115 -2.60 -2.20 -2.84
N VAL A 116 -2.23 -3.40 -3.31
CA VAL A 116 -2.87 -4.03 -4.48
C VAL A 116 -4.38 -4.17 -4.32
N MET A 117 -4.84 -4.52 -3.12
CA MET A 117 -6.26 -4.65 -2.81
C MET A 117 -6.97 -3.29 -2.88
N TYR A 118 -6.45 -2.26 -2.20
CA TYR A 118 -7.02 -0.92 -2.21
C TYR A 118 -7.11 -0.33 -3.61
N VAL A 119 -6.08 -0.51 -4.44
CA VAL A 119 -6.11 -0.07 -5.84
C VAL A 119 -7.24 -0.76 -6.62
N ARG A 120 -7.43 -2.07 -6.43
CA ARG A 120 -8.51 -2.82 -7.10
C ARG A 120 -9.88 -2.36 -6.64
N GLU A 121 -10.10 -2.28 -5.33
CA GLU A 121 -11.38 -1.85 -4.77
C GLU A 121 -11.73 -0.42 -5.19
N PHE A 122 -10.72 0.47 -5.26
CA PHE A 122 -10.91 1.80 -5.80
C PHE A 122 -11.29 1.78 -7.29
N MET A 123 -10.58 0.99 -8.11
CA MET A 123 -10.88 0.87 -9.54
C MET A 123 -12.27 0.27 -9.80
N ASP A 124 -12.72 -0.66 -8.96
CA ASP A 124 -14.04 -1.28 -9.10
C ASP A 124 -15.16 -0.30 -8.71
N LEU A 125 -14.95 0.52 -7.67
CA LEU A 125 -15.92 1.53 -7.23
C LEU A 125 -15.91 2.79 -8.11
N TYR A 126 -14.76 3.15 -8.68
CA TYR A 126 -14.54 4.36 -9.48
C TYR A 126 -13.88 4.04 -10.84
N PRO A 127 -14.51 3.24 -11.71
CA PRO A 127 -13.88 2.74 -12.94
C PRO A 127 -13.52 3.82 -13.97
N ASP A 128 -14.17 4.99 -13.89
CA ASP A 128 -13.94 6.10 -14.81
C ASP A 128 -12.87 7.09 -14.31
N VAL A 129 -12.40 6.94 -13.06
CA VAL A 129 -11.43 7.86 -12.46
C VAL A 129 -10.02 7.44 -12.87
N ALA A 130 -9.43 8.20 -13.79
CA ALA A 130 -8.07 8.01 -14.31
C ALA A 130 -7.71 6.55 -14.61
N PRO A 131 -8.50 5.83 -15.44
CA PRO A 131 -8.40 4.38 -15.59
C PRO A 131 -7.05 3.91 -16.14
N GLN A 132 -6.34 4.76 -16.88
CA GLN A 132 -5.03 4.44 -17.44
C GLN A 132 -3.95 4.53 -16.37
N GLU A 133 -3.95 5.62 -15.60
CA GLU A 133 -3.06 5.85 -14.47
C GLU A 133 -3.28 4.78 -13.39
N MET A 134 -4.52 4.52 -12.99
CA MET A 134 -4.84 3.50 -12.00
C MET A 134 -4.39 2.10 -12.43
N LYS A 135 -4.50 1.78 -13.73
CA LYS A 135 -3.99 0.51 -14.26
C LYS A 135 -2.46 0.43 -14.19
N ILE A 136 -1.75 1.52 -14.42
CA ILE A 136 -0.29 1.58 -14.29
C ILE A 136 0.09 1.35 -12.83
N ILE A 137 -0.52 2.10 -11.90
CA ILE A 137 -0.25 1.97 -10.47
C ILE A 137 -0.49 0.51 -10.03
N LEU A 138 -1.64 -0.09 -10.40
CA LEU A 138 -1.93 -1.49 -10.07
C LEU A 138 -0.86 -2.48 -10.55
N GLN A 139 -0.17 -2.21 -11.67
CA GLN A 139 0.93 -3.06 -12.13
C GLN A 139 2.22 -2.81 -11.34
N GLU A 140 2.46 -1.58 -10.92
CA GLU A 140 3.60 -1.21 -10.07
C GLU A 140 3.45 -1.83 -8.68
N GLU A 141 2.30 -1.70 -8.02
CA GLU A 141 2.00 -2.36 -6.73
C GLU A 141 2.18 -3.88 -6.80
N LYS A 142 1.69 -4.52 -7.88
CA LYS A 142 1.86 -5.96 -8.07
C LYS A 142 3.32 -6.34 -8.24
N LYS A 143 4.11 -5.49 -8.89
CA LYS A 143 5.54 -5.71 -9.08
C LYS A 143 6.29 -5.54 -7.76
N HIS A 144 5.92 -4.57 -6.94
CA HIS A 144 6.44 -4.38 -5.59
C HIS A 144 6.14 -5.59 -4.69
N LEU A 145 4.88 -6.04 -4.67
CA LEU A 145 4.49 -7.30 -4.01
C LEU A 145 5.32 -8.49 -4.52
N GLN A 146 5.47 -8.64 -5.84
CA GLN A 146 6.28 -9.70 -6.43
C GLN A 146 7.73 -9.63 -5.94
N MET A 147 8.33 -8.44 -5.95
CA MET A 147 9.70 -8.21 -5.50
C MET A 147 9.90 -8.61 -4.02
N ILE A 148 8.93 -8.29 -3.15
CA ILE A 148 8.94 -8.71 -1.74
C ILE A 148 8.83 -10.23 -1.62
N LEU A 149 7.89 -10.86 -2.33
CA LEU A 149 7.71 -12.31 -2.31
C LEU A 149 8.95 -13.07 -2.82
N GLU A 150 9.61 -12.56 -3.86
CA GLU A 150 10.86 -13.12 -4.37
C GLU A 150 11.99 -13.01 -3.33
N LYS A 151 12.09 -11.88 -2.62
CA LYS A 151 13.05 -11.72 -1.51
C LYS A 151 12.78 -12.68 -0.36
N LYS A 152 11.51 -12.97 -0.07
CA LYS A 152 11.13 -13.97 0.94
C LYS A 152 11.49 -15.40 0.54
N ALA A 153 11.33 -15.73 -0.74
CA ALA A 153 11.67 -17.05 -1.28
C ALA A 153 13.19 -17.29 -1.32
N ASP A 154 14.01 -16.23 -1.40
CA ASP A 154 15.46 -16.32 -1.39
C ASP A 154 16.01 -16.72 -0.01
N ARG A 155 16.18 -18.03 0.20
CA ARG A 155 16.70 -18.60 1.46
C ARG A 155 18.10 -18.11 1.84
N SER A 156 18.92 -17.72 0.85
CA SER A 156 20.27 -17.20 1.09
C SER A 156 20.26 -15.87 1.85
N PHE A 157 19.20 -15.09 1.66
CA PHE A 157 18.99 -13.80 2.33
C PHE A 157 18.72 -13.94 3.83
N PHE A 158 18.14 -15.07 4.26
CA PHE A 158 17.84 -15.36 5.67
C PHE A 158 18.89 -16.24 6.34
N GLY A 159 20.02 -16.50 5.68
CA GLY A 159 21.08 -17.37 6.22
C GLY A 159 20.66 -18.82 6.42
N ILE A 160 19.62 -19.27 5.71
CA ILE A 160 19.19 -20.68 5.70
C ILE A 160 19.91 -21.37 4.53
N GLY A 161 21.15 -21.81 4.80
CA GLY A 161 22.07 -22.53 3.91
C GLY A 161 23.29 -21.68 3.52
N MET A 162 24.55 -22.10 3.68
CA MET A 162 25.13 -23.40 4.09
C MET A 162 25.18 -23.66 5.59
#